data_AF-A0A969TKE3-F1
#
_entry.id   AF-A0A969TKE3-F1
#
_cell.length_a   1.000
_cell.length_b   1.000
_cell.length_c   1.000
_cell.angle_alpha   90.00
_cell.angle_beta   90.00
_cell.angle_gamma   90.00
#
_symmetry.space_group_name_H-M   'P 1'
#
loop_
_entity.id
_entity.type
_entity.pdbx_description
1 polymer ?
#
loop_
_entity_poly.entity_id
_entity_poly.type
_entity_poly.pdbx_seq_one_letter_code
_entity_poly.pdbx_strand_id
1 'polypeptide(L)'
;MYYPGAFWLWPEGVLPAQGLELPEGCLRPERGATIQVEGTWGMCLAASALEERSFDGTAVSGERLLLDRDLQLLEAVTNGDGQPLALEQLQVGPGTVAPYRELVLQGASWQTTGPIVVRGMWRWFEALPDVEQAIMVLVGWLYRGYDQQLMQRRGEQRGSDAGEMPPMVRLLLGPYSRW
;
A
#
# COMPACT_ATOMS: atom_id res chain seq x y z
N MET A 1 16.33 -2.00 -2.89
CA MET A 1 16.55 -0.54 -3.05
C MET A 1 16.04 0.10 -1.77
N TYR A 2 16.95 0.52 -0.89
CA TYR A 2 16.61 1.18 0.39
C TYR A 2 16.11 2.58 0.03
N TYR A 3 14.85 2.92 0.32
CA TYR A 3 14.41 4.31 0.22
C TYR A 3 14.93 5.04 1.46
N PRO A 4 15.85 6.01 1.34
CA PRO A 4 16.11 6.95 2.42
C PRO A 4 14.97 7.96 2.38
N GLY A 5 13.81 7.56 2.92
CA GLY A 5 12.66 8.45 3.06
C GLY A 5 12.98 9.52 4.09
N ALA A 6 13.13 10.76 3.64
CA ALA A 6 13.18 11.92 4.50
C ALA A 6 11.95 11.93 5.44
N PHE A 7 12.22 11.74 6.74
CA PHE A 7 11.26 11.91 7.81
C PHE A 7 10.88 13.39 7.89
N TRP A 8 9.65 13.74 7.50
CA TRP A 8 9.10 15.04 7.85
C TRP A 8 8.77 15.04 9.35
N LEU A 9 9.67 15.63 10.13
CA LEU A 9 9.52 15.89 11.55
C LEU A 9 8.27 16.76 11.79
N TRP A 10 7.47 16.39 12.80
CA TRP A 10 6.45 17.27 13.35
C TRP A 10 7.07 18.63 13.70
N PRO A 11 6.45 19.77 13.31
CA PRO A 11 6.80 21.04 13.92
C PRO A 11 6.45 20.98 15.41
N GLU A 12 7.32 21.55 16.22
CA GLU A 12 7.38 21.35 17.66
C GLU A 12 6.10 21.75 18.42
N GLY A 13 5.72 20.96 19.41
CA GLY A 13 5.09 21.49 20.63
C GLY A 13 3.58 21.38 20.83
N VAL A 14 2.79 20.69 19.99
CA VAL A 14 1.33 20.56 20.24
C VAL A 14 0.83 19.13 20.01
N LEU A 15 0.38 18.47 21.08
CA LEU A 15 -0.52 17.33 21.00
C LEU A 15 -1.95 17.86 20.90
N PRO A 16 -2.76 17.50 19.89
CA PRO A 16 -4.15 17.93 19.86
C PRO A 16 -4.99 17.10 20.82
N ALA A 17 -5.65 17.79 21.75
CA ALA A 17 -6.84 17.28 22.42
C ALA A 17 -7.92 16.95 21.37
N GLN A 18 -8.81 16.02 21.72
CA GLN A 18 -9.91 15.58 20.86
C GLN A 18 -10.70 16.77 20.30
N GLY A 19 -10.68 16.96 18.97
CA GLY A 19 -11.56 17.91 18.28
C GLY A 19 -10.91 19.10 17.55
N LEU A 20 -9.58 19.21 17.45
CA LEU A 20 -8.96 20.25 16.62
C LEU A 20 -8.46 19.70 15.27
N GLU A 21 -8.84 20.37 14.18
CA GLU A 21 -8.35 20.08 12.83
C GLU A 21 -6.82 20.21 12.79
N LEU A 22 -6.18 19.21 12.20
CA LEU A 22 -4.73 19.17 12.06
C LEU A 22 -4.28 20.24 11.06
N PRO A 23 -3.13 20.91 11.29
CA PRO A 23 -2.57 21.82 10.30
C PRO A 23 -2.32 21.08 8.98
N GLU A 24 -2.63 21.73 7.85
CA GLU A 24 -2.45 21.18 6.52
C GLU A 24 -1.01 20.63 6.35
N GLY A 25 -0.90 19.34 6.07
CA GLY A 25 0.39 18.64 5.91
C GLY A 25 0.79 17.70 7.06
N CYS A 26 0.13 17.74 8.22
CA CYS A 26 0.36 16.73 9.27
C CYS A 26 -0.41 15.43 8.99
N LEU A 27 0.32 14.34 8.76
CA LEU A 27 -0.27 13.01 8.64
C LEU A 27 -0.63 12.50 10.04
N ARG A 28 -1.88 12.05 10.23
CA ARG A 28 -2.30 11.35 11.46
C ARG A 28 -1.37 10.16 11.75
N PRO A 29 -1.11 9.80 13.01
CA PRO A 29 -0.24 8.66 13.35
C PRO A 29 -0.70 7.36 12.69
N GLU A 30 -2.01 7.13 12.61
CA GLU A 30 -2.60 6.03 11.85
C GLU A 30 -2.21 6.06 10.36
N ARG A 31 -2.11 7.25 9.77
CA ARG A 31 -1.72 7.46 8.37
C ARG A 31 -0.22 7.25 8.17
N GLY A 32 0.63 7.65 9.12
CA GLY A 32 2.07 7.37 9.11
C GLY A 32 2.37 5.87 9.21
N ALA A 33 1.71 5.15 10.11
CA ALA A 33 1.83 3.70 10.23
C ALA A 33 1.33 2.98 8.96
N THR A 34 0.23 3.44 8.38
CA THR A 34 -0.31 2.93 7.12
C THR A 34 0.70 3.10 5.98
N ILE A 35 1.23 4.31 5.78
CA ILE A 35 2.24 4.60 4.75
C ILE A 35 3.49 3.73 4.92
N GLN A 36 3.93 3.51 6.16
CA GLN A 36 5.10 2.68 6.43
C GLN A 36 4.85 1.21 6.10
N VAL A 37 3.65 0.69 6.39
CA VAL A 37 3.26 -0.66 5.97
C VAL A 37 3.15 -0.76 4.45
N GLU A 38 2.49 0.21 3.81
CA GLU A 38 2.33 0.26 2.35
C GLU A 38 3.68 0.31 1.63
N GLY A 39 4.60 1.17 2.07
CA GLY A 39 5.92 1.30 1.45
C GLY A 39 6.86 0.11 1.70
N THR A 40 6.77 -0.54 2.86
CA THR A 40 7.69 -1.63 3.23
C THR A 40 7.23 -2.99 2.70
N TRP A 41 5.92 -3.25 2.65
CA TRP A 41 5.36 -4.52 2.15
C TRP A 41 4.77 -4.39 0.74
N GLY A 42 4.82 -3.21 0.12
CA GLY A 42 4.21 -2.94 -1.18
C GLY A 42 2.69 -3.12 -1.13
N MET A 43 2.04 -2.81 0.00
CA MET A 43 0.59 -2.98 0.14
C MET A 43 -0.13 -1.66 -0.19
N CYS A 44 -1.42 -1.73 -0.55
CA CYS A 44 -2.30 -0.58 -0.65
C CYS A 44 -3.50 -0.85 0.27
N LEU A 45 -3.57 -0.13 1.39
CA LEU A 45 -4.53 -0.38 2.46
C LEU A 45 -5.76 0.54 2.36
N ALA A 46 -5.58 1.75 1.81
CA ALA A 46 -6.68 2.66 1.52
C ALA A 46 -7.48 2.16 0.30
N ALA A 47 -8.82 2.09 0.46
CA ALA A 47 -9.70 1.89 -0.68
C ALA A 47 -9.72 3.17 -1.52
N SER A 48 -9.18 3.10 -2.73
CA SER A 48 -9.39 4.13 -3.75
C SER A 48 -10.77 3.93 -4.38
N ALA A 49 -11.37 5.02 -4.87
CA ALA A 49 -12.47 4.92 -5.82
C ALA A 49 -12.02 4.14 -7.07
N LEU A 50 -12.95 3.87 -7.98
CA LEU A 50 -12.58 3.31 -9.29
C LEU A 50 -11.52 4.21 -9.93
N GLU A 51 -10.38 3.62 -10.25
CA GLU A 51 -9.21 4.31 -10.77
C GLU A 51 -8.74 3.60 -12.04
N GLU A 52 -8.34 4.41 -13.02
CA GLU A 52 -7.75 3.94 -14.26
C GLU A 52 -6.23 3.97 -14.16
N ARG A 53 -5.60 2.86 -14.55
CA ARG A 53 -4.15 2.74 -14.68
C ARG A 53 -3.79 2.38 -16.11
N SER A 54 -2.72 3.01 -16.59
CA SER A 54 -2.19 2.81 -17.93
C SER A 54 -0.91 1.98 -17.83
N PHE A 55 -0.83 0.94 -18.66
CA PHE A 55 0.29 0.03 -18.75
C PHE A 55 0.85 0.08 -20.17
N ASP A 56 2.17 0.11 -20.28
CA ASP A 56 2.85 0.01 -21.57
C ASP A 56 3.09 -1.46 -21.95
N GLY A 57 3.66 -1.67 -23.14
CA GLY A 57 3.98 -3.02 -23.61
C GLY A 57 5.04 -3.75 -22.78
N THR A 58 5.76 -3.08 -21.87
CA THR A 58 6.76 -3.74 -21.01
C THR A 58 6.11 -4.52 -19.88
N ALA A 59 4.88 -4.17 -19.52
CA ALA A 59 4.06 -4.91 -18.56
C ALA A 59 3.48 -6.21 -19.15
N VAL A 60 3.57 -6.43 -20.46
CA VAL A 60 3.04 -7.62 -21.13
C VAL A 60 4.09 -8.73 -21.17
N SER A 61 3.71 -9.90 -20.65
CA SER A 61 4.49 -11.15 -20.72
C SER A 61 3.65 -12.25 -21.35
N GLY A 62 3.74 -12.38 -22.68
CA GLY A 62 2.91 -13.32 -23.45
C GLY A 62 1.43 -12.96 -23.39
N GLU A 63 0.60 -13.87 -22.86
CA GLU A 63 -0.84 -13.66 -22.65
C GLU A 63 -1.15 -12.92 -21.35
N ARG A 64 -0.14 -12.56 -20.57
CA ARG A 64 -0.29 -11.96 -19.24
C ARG A 64 0.04 -10.47 -19.26
N LEU A 65 -0.80 -9.68 -18.62
CA LEU A 65 -0.50 -8.31 -18.23
C LEU A 65 -0.14 -8.30 -16.75
N LEU A 66 1.08 -7.87 -16.43
CA LEU A 66 1.58 -7.76 -15.07
C LEU A 66 1.15 -6.41 -14.48
N LEU A 67 0.45 -6.46 -13.35
CA LEU A 67 -0.04 -5.26 -12.67
C LEU A 67 1.01 -4.70 -11.71
N ASP A 68 1.13 -3.38 -11.66
CA ASP A 68 2.04 -2.67 -10.75
C ASP A 68 1.49 -2.63 -9.30
N ARG A 69 0.18 -2.83 -9.16
CA ARG A 69 -0.54 -2.90 -7.90
C ARG A 69 -1.58 -4.01 -7.89
N ASP A 70 -1.99 -4.32 -6.68
CA ASP A 70 -3.05 -5.27 -6.39
C ASP A 70 -4.41 -4.72 -6.78
N LEU A 71 -5.08 -5.49 -7.64
CA LEU A 71 -6.41 -5.21 -8.14
C LEU A 71 -7.42 -6.04 -7.35
N GLN A 72 -8.33 -5.38 -6.64
CA GLN A 72 -9.40 -6.04 -5.90
C GLN A 72 -10.60 -6.33 -6.79
N LEU A 73 -10.97 -5.36 -7.64
CA LEU A 73 -12.12 -5.44 -8.52
C LEU A 73 -11.72 -4.94 -9.90
N LEU A 74 -11.95 -5.75 -10.93
CA LEU A 74 -11.82 -5.35 -12.32
C LEU A 74 -13.17 -4.86 -12.83
N GLU A 75 -13.21 -3.66 -13.41
CA GLU A 75 -14.43 -3.09 -14.00
C GLU A 75 -14.35 -3.07 -15.53
N ALA A 76 -13.22 -2.62 -16.09
CA ALA A 76 -13.02 -2.57 -17.54
C ALA A 76 -11.55 -2.65 -17.91
N VAL A 77 -11.28 -3.16 -19.12
CA VAL A 77 -9.94 -3.13 -19.73
C VAL A 77 -10.06 -2.67 -21.17
N THR A 78 -9.19 -1.74 -21.55
CA THR A 78 -9.01 -1.30 -22.94
C THR A 78 -7.63 -1.77 -23.40
N ASN A 79 -7.60 -2.50 -24.51
CA ASN A 79 -6.38 -3.01 -25.10
C ASN A 79 -5.57 -1.89 -25.79
N GLY A 80 -4.30 -2.12 -26.12
CA GLY A 80 -3.43 -1.07 -26.69
C GLY A 80 -3.81 -0.61 -28.11
N ASP A 81 -4.77 -1.26 -28.75
CA ASP A 81 -5.40 -0.82 -30.00
C ASP A 81 -6.61 0.12 -29.76
N GLY A 82 -6.94 0.39 -28.49
CA GLY A 82 -8.07 1.22 -28.09
C GLY A 82 -9.40 0.48 -28.02
N GLN A 83 -9.44 -0.83 -28.30
CA GLN A 83 -10.68 -1.61 -28.20
C GLN A 83 -10.94 -2.10 -26.77
N PRO A 84 -12.20 -2.02 -26.28
CA PRO A 84 -12.55 -2.60 -24.99
C PRO A 84 -12.51 -4.12 -25.06
N LEU A 85 -11.96 -4.75 -24.03
CA LEU A 85 -11.98 -6.20 -23.84
C LEU A 85 -13.19 -6.59 -23.01
N ALA A 86 -13.84 -7.69 -23.39
CA ALA A 86 -14.91 -8.27 -22.60
C ALA A 86 -14.33 -8.96 -21.36
N LEU A 87 -14.94 -8.78 -20.18
CA LEU A 87 -14.40 -9.34 -18.93
C LEU A 87 -14.34 -10.87 -18.94
N GLU A 88 -15.20 -11.52 -19.73
CA GLU A 88 -15.24 -12.97 -19.91
C GLU A 88 -14.01 -13.50 -20.67
N GLN A 89 -13.32 -12.63 -21.40
CA GLN A 89 -12.05 -12.95 -22.07
C GLN A 89 -10.87 -12.83 -21.12
N LEU A 90 -11.07 -12.31 -19.90
CA LEU A 90 -10.02 -12.03 -18.94
C LEU A 90 -10.11 -13.02 -17.78
N GLN A 91 -8.99 -13.66 -17.48
CA GLN A 91 -8.80 -14.40 -16.25
C GLN A 91 -7.89 -13.62 -15.32
N VAL A 92 -8.34 -13.43 -14.09
CA VAL A 92 -7.56 -12.79 -13.03
C VAL A 92 -6.64 -13.82 -12.35
N GLY A 93 -5.38 -13.45 -12.07
CA GLY A 93 -4.36 -14.32 -11.47
C GLY A 93 -3.55 -13.64 -10.35
N PRO A 94 -2.85 -14.39 -9.47
CA PRO A 94 -2.59 -15.83 -9.51
C PRO A 94 -3.53 -16.60 -8.55
N GLY A 95 -4.81 -16.73 -8.89
CA GLY A 95 -5.79 -17.46 -8.08
C GLY A 95 -7.21 -16.93 -8.22
N THR A 96 -8.17 -17.59 -7.56
CA THR A 96 -9.60 -17.20 -7.55
C THR A 96 -9.94 -16.16 -6.48
N VAL A 97 -8.96 -15.70 -5.71
CA VAL A 97 -9.18 -14.79 -4.57
C VAL A 97 -8.28 -13.57 -4.74
N ALA A 98 -8.90 -12.39 -4.66
CA ALA A 98 -8.21 -11.11 -4.67
C ALA A 98 -7.17 -11.01 -3.52
N PRO A 99 -6.11 -10.22 -3.68
CA PRO A 99 -5.85 -9.33 -4.81
C PRO A 99 -5.26 -10.00 -6.05
N TYR A 100 -5.67 -9.51 -7.22
CA TYR A 100 -5.16 -9.92 -8.52
C TYR A 100 -3.91 -9.13 -8.87
N ARG A 101 -2.92 -9.82 -9.44
CA ARG A 101 -1.60 -9.27 -9.81
C ARG A 101 -1.28 -9.44 -11.28
N GLU A 102 -2.02 -10.29 -11.96
CA GLU A 102 -1.92 -10.48 -13.40
C GLU A 102 -3.32 -10.61 -14.01
N LEU A 103 -3.48 -10.08 -15.22
CA LEU A 103 -4.63 -10.35 -16.08
C LEU A 103 -4.16 -11.22 -17.23
N VAL A 104 -4.82 -12.35 -17.43
CA VAL A 104 -4.53 -13.29 -18.51
C VAL A 104 -5.64 -13.17 -19.55
N LEU A 105 -5.25 -12.86 -20.79
CA LEU A 105 -6.17 -12.76 -21.91
C LEU A 105 -6.37 -14.14 -22.55
N GLN A 106 -7.61 -14.61 -22.61
CA GLN A 106 -7.97 -15.93 -23.13
C GLN A 106 -8.33 -15.84 -24.62
N GLY A 107 -7.67 -16.67 -25.44
CA GLY A 107 -7.99 -16.82 -26.86
C GLY A 107 -7.58 -15.62 -27.74
N ALA A 108 -6.78 -14.69 -27.21
CA ALA A 108 -6.25 -13.52 -27.92
C ALA A 108 -4.91 -13.08 -27.34
N SER A 109 -4.23 -12.14 -28.00
CA SER A 109 -2.97 -11.54 -27.55
C SER A 109 -3.15 -10.06 -27.21
N TRP A 110 -2.44 -9.60 -26.18
CA TRP A 110 -2.36 -8.18 -25.85
C TRP A 110 -1.80 -7.39 -27.04
N GLN A 111 -2.43 -6.26 -27.36
CA GLN A 111 -1.93 -5.32 -28.35
C GLN A 111 -1.11 -4.26 -27.63
N THR A 112 0.10 -4.01 -28.11
CA THR A 112 1.03 -3.05 -27.50
C THR A 112 1.29 -1.83 -28.40
N THR A 113 0.40 -1.57 -29.37
CA THR A 113 0.46 -0.39 -30.25
C THR A 113 0.24 0.92 -29.49
N GLY A 114 -0.38 0.84 -28.31
CA GLY A 114 -0.71 1.94 -27.42
C GLY A 114 -0.81 1.43 -25.98
N PRO A 115 -1.19 2.31 -25.03
CA PRO A 115 -1.33 1.93 -23.63
C PRO A 115 -2.51 1.00 -23.43
N ILE A 116 -2.31 -0.03 -22.61
CA ILE A 116 -3.38 -0.88 -22.09
C ILE A 116 -3.92 -0.19 -20.84
N VAL A 117 -5.22 0.11 -20.82
CA VAL A 117 -5.85 0.82 -19.71
C VAL A 117 -6.70 -0.15 -18.91
N VAL A 118 -6.42 -0.28 -17.61
CA VAL A 118 -7.19 -1.10 -16.68
C VAL A 118 -7.92 -0.18 -15.72
N ARG A 119 -9.23 -0.33 -15.65
CA ARG A 119 -10.10 0.38 -14.72
C ARG A 119 -10.60 -0.58 -13.66
N GLY A 120 -10.43 -0.21 -12.40
CA GLY A 120 -10.85 -1.04 -11.29
C GLY A 120 -10.60 -0.42 -9.94
N MET A 121 -10.86 -1.21 -8.89
CA MET A 121 -10.55 -0.85 -7.52
C MET A 121 -9.20 -1.47 -7.14
N TRP A 122 -8.22 -0.61 -6.91
CA TRP A 122 -6.84 -1.00 -6.60
C TRP A 122 -6.64 -1.01 -5.09
N ARG A 123 -6.70 -2.20 -4.50
CA ARG A 123 -6.58 -2.40 -3.06
C ARG A 123 -6.08 -3.81 -2.78
N TRP A 124 -5.26 -3.93 -1.75
CA TRP A 124 -4.77 -5.22 -1.30
C TRP A 124 -5.87 -6.04 -0.62
N PHE A 125 -6.69 -5.45 0.27
CA PHE A 125 -7.69 -6.23 1.00
C PHE A 125 -8.70 -5.41 1.82
N GLU A 126 -9.87 -6.00 2.10
CA GLU A 126 -10.87 -5.54 3.07
C GLU A 126 -10.54 -6.09 4.48
N ALA A 127 -9.96 -5.26 5.35
CA ALA A 127 -9.86 -5.49 6.82
C ALA A 127 -9.45 -6.91 7.27
N LEU A 128 -8.15 -7.26 7.12
CA LEU A 128 -7.59 -8.45 7.77
C LEU A 128 -7.27 -8.13 9.24
N PRO A 129 -7.78 -8.90 10.22
CA PRO A 129 -7.50 -8.68 11.64
C PRO A 129 -5.99 -8.60 11.95
N ASP A 130 -5.16 -9.40 11.26
CA ASP A 130 -3.72 -9.42 11.46
C ASP A 130 -3.05 -8.11 11.01
N VAL A 131 -3.52 -7.53 9.90
CA VAL A 131 -3.00 -6.26 9.37
C VAL A 131 -3.44 -5.10 10.25
N GLU A 132 -4.69 -5.09 10.70
CA GLU A 132 -5.18 -4.11 11.67
C GLU A 132 -4.38 -4.18 12.98
N GLN A 133 -4.14 -5.39 13.48
CA GLN A 133 -3.34 -5.61 14.67
C GLN A 133 -1.89 -5.17 14.47
N ALA A 134 -1.29 -5.42 13.31
CA ALA A 134 0.05 -4.96 12.99
C ALA A 134 0.13 -3.43 12.98
N ILE A 135 -0.85 -2.75 12.37
CA ILE A 135 -0.94 -1.29 12.35
C ILE A 135 -1.08 -0.75 13.79
N MET A 136 -1.96 -1.32 14.61
CA MET A 136 -2.14 -0.91 16.01
C MET A 136 -0.84 -1.05 16.82
N VAL A 137 -0.13 -2.17 16.67
CA VAL A 137 1.16 -2.40 17.33
C VAL A 137 2.21 -1.38 16.86
N LEU A 138 2.26 -1.11 15.55
CA LEU A 138 3.19 -0.14 14.98
C LEU A 138 2.90 1.29 15.46
N VAL A 139 1.64 1.70 15.48
CA VAL A 139 1.21 3.00 16.04
C VAL A 139 1.64 3.13 17.51
N GLY A 140 1.39 2.08 18.31
CA GLY A 140 1.81 2.06 19.71
C GLY A 140 3.33 2.18 19.89
N TRP A 141 4.11 1.52 19.02
CA TRP A 141 5.57 1.61 19.03
C TRP A 141 6.06 3.01 18.63
N LEU A 142 5.51 3.60 17.57
CA LEU A 142 5.84 4.97 17.14
C LEU A 142 5.55 5.99 18.26
N TYR A 143 4.44 5.81 18.97
CA TYR A 143 4.09 6.67 20.10
C TYR A 143 5.09 6.56 21.26
N ARG A 144 5.55 5.34 21.59
CA ARG A 144 6.60 5.14 22.61
C ARG A 144 7.92 5.77 22.20
N GLY A 145 8.31 5.68 20.93
CA GLY A 145 9.53 6.33 20.42
C GLY A 145 9.45 7.85 20.58
N TYR A 146 8.29 8.45 20.30
CA TYR A 146 8.06 9.87 20.51
C TYR A 146 8.14 10.28 21.99
N ASP A 147 7.50 9.53 22.88
CA ASP A 147 7.54 9.78 24.33
C ASP A 147 8.99 9.73 24.87
N GLN A 148 9.78 8.76 24.40
CA GLN A 148 11.21 8.67 24.74
C GLN A 148 12.00 9.89 24.27
N GLN A 149 11.75 10.38 23.05
CA GLN A 149 12.39 11.60 22.54
C GLN A 149 12.00 12.84 23.37
N LEU A 150 10.74 12.94 23.80
CA LEU A 150 10.30 14.00 24.70
C LEU A 150 10.96 13.94 26.07
N MET A 151 11.09 12.74 26.66
CA MET A 151 11.77 12.54 27.95
C MET A 151 13.26 12.91 27.85
N GLN A 152 13.95 12.50 26.78
CA GLN A 152 15.34 12.88 26.53
C GLN A 152 15.51 14.41 26.44
N ARG A 153 14.59 15.11 25.77
CA ARG A 153 14.60 16.59 25.71
C ARG A 153 14.37 17.25 27.06
N ARG A 154 13.66 16.59 27.98
CA ARG A 154 13.44 17.05 29.37
C ARG A 154 14.61 16.71 30.31
N GLY A 155 15.68 16.09 29.79
CA GLY A 155 16.83 15.66 30.59
C GLY A 155 16.61 14.35 31.35
N GLU A 156 15.50 13.65 31.09
CA GLU A 156 15.20 12.34 31.65
C GLU A 156 15.77 11.27 30.70
N GLN A 157 16.94 10.72 31.04
CA GLN A 157 17.52 9.61 30.27
C GLN A 157 16.76 8.31 30.57
N ARG A 158 16.00 7.85 29.59
CA ARG A 158 15.50 6.46 29.50
C ARG A 158 16.19 5.78 28.32
N GLY A 159 16.56 4.51 28.47
CA GLY A 159 17.21 3.73 27.42
C GLY A 159 16.40 3.74 26.14
N SER A 160 17.06 3.95 24.99
CA SER A 160 16.40 4.01 23.68
C SER A 160 16.33 2.62 23.04
N ASP A 161 15.14 2.04 22.99
CA ASP A 161 14.85 0.83 22.20
C ASP A 161 14.33 1.16 20.79
N ALA A 162 14.50 2.42 20.34
CA ALA A 162 13.86 2.95 19.14
C ALA A 162 14.47 2.52 17.78
N GLY A 163 15.31 1.48 17.77
CA GLY A 163 16.12 1.15 16.58
C GLY A 163 15.44 0.22 15.57
N GLU A 164 14.68 -0.78 16.03
CA GLU A 164 14.15 -1.84 15.18
C GLU A 164 12.62 -1.93 15.28
N MET A 165 11.98 -2.14 14.13
CA MET A 165 10.54 -2.35 14.07
C MET A 165 10.15 -3.56 14.94
N PRO A 166 9.02 -3.51 15.69
CA PRO A 166 8.65 -4.60 16.57
C PRO A 166 8.61 -5.96 15.83
N PRO A 167 9.25 -7.01 16.36
CA PRO A 167 9.24 -8.35 15.76
C PRO A 167 7.82 -8.88 15.51
N MET A 168 6.87 -8.49 16.36
CA MET A 168 5.45 -8.82 16.21
C MET A 168 4.86 -8.29 14.90
N VAL A 169 5.22 -7.07 14.48
CA VAL A 169 4.75 -6.50 13.21
C VAL A 169 5.29 -7.32 12.04
N ARG A 170 6.55 -7.77 12.12
CA ARG A 170 7.14 -8.65 11.09
C ARG A 170 6.47 -10.01 11.03
N LEU A 171 6.08 -10.58 12.17
CA LEU A 171 5.37 -11.86 12.22
C LEU A 171 3.96 -11.75 11.62
N LEU A 172 3.22 -10.70 11.98
CA LEU A 172 1.88 -10.45 11.48
C LEU A 172 1.88 -10.12 9.98
N LEU A 173 2.89 -9.35 9.51
CA LEU A 173 2.96 -8.92 8.12
C LEU A 173 3.78 -9.86 7.21
N GLY A 174 4.53 -10.79 7.79
CA GLY A 174 5.40 -11.72 7.06
C GLY A 174 4.69 -12.52 5.96
N PRO A 175 3.49 -13.07 6.19
CA PRO A 175 2.73 -13.76 5.14
C PRO A 175 2.34 -12.86 3.95
N TYR A 176 2.34 -11.54 4.14
CA TYR A 176 1.94 -10.55 3.14
C TYR A 176 3.13 -9.86 2.47
N SER A 177 4.38 -10.13 2.89
CA SER A 177 5.55 -9.51 2.27
C SER A 177 5.73 -10.00 0.85
N ARG A 178 5.83 -9.05 -0.08
CA ARG A 178 6.39 -9.30 -1.41
C ARG A 178 7.87 -9.64 -1.24
N TRP A 179 8.31 -10.67 -1.96
CA TRP A 179 9.69 -11.19 -1.98
C TRP A 179 10.72 -10.10 -2.27
#